data_AF-A0A2U3EQJ7-F1
#
_entry.id   AF-A0A2U3EQJ7-F1
#
_cell.length_a   1.000
_cell.length_b   1.000
_cell.length_c   1.000
_cell.angle_alpha   90.00
_cell.angle_beta   90.00
_cell.angle_gamma   90.00
#
_symmetry.space_group_name_H-M   'P 1'
#
loop_
_entity.id
_entity.type
_entity.pdbx_description
1 polymer ?
#
loop_
_entity_poly.entity_id
_entity_poly.type
_entity_poly.pdbx_seq_one_letter_code
_entity_poly.pdbx_strand_id
1 'polypeptide(L)'
;MASKVKLNVQSFPRPPALQKISRDIRITFRGDTIAQTQDAYWVLETHHPPSGFPVMTPISFGRALLSLQPLMGTAYYLPRTSVKLALTPTGRRTGCEWKGTATYYEAKLGDGTTVANRIWSYEAPTPAFEPIRGYLSFYAGPPWDCFVDGRKG
;
A
#
# COMPACT_ATOMS: atom_id res chain seq x y z
N MET A 1 2.66 -0.29 -32.04
CA MET A 1 2.48 0.80 -31.07
C MET A 1 1.69 0.24 -29.88
N ALA A 2 2.29 0.13 -28.70
CA ALA A 2 1.56 -0.30 -27.51
C ALA A 2 0.68 0.87 -27.04
N SER A 3 -0.64 0.72 -27.17
CA SER A 3 -1.60 1.69 -26.66
C SER A 3 -1.44 1.79 -25.15
N LYS A 4 -1.09 3.00 -24.68
CA LYS A 4 -0.98 3.33 -23.27
C LYS A 4 -2.39 3.27 -22.68
N VAL A 5 -2.76 2.14 -22.06
CA VAL A 5 -4.06 1.96 -21.42
C VAL A 5 -4.23 3.05 -20.37
N LYS A 6 -5.16 3.97 -20.63
CA LYS A 6 -5.52 5.06 -19.72
C LYS A 6 -6.39 4.43 -18.62
N LEU A 7 -5.80 4.21 -17.43
CA LEU A 7 -6.51 3.61 -16.30
C LEU A 7 -7.64 4.55 -15.85
N ASN A 8 -8.89 4.14 -16.04
CA ASN A 8 -10.08 4.83 -15.52
C ASN A 8 -10.48 4.20 -14.18
N VAL A 9 -10.48 5.00 -13.11
CA VAL A 9 -10.81 4.54 -11.76
C VAL A 9 -12.26 4.08 -11.66
N GLN A 10 -13.20 4.68 -12.41
CA GLN A 10 -14.61 4.24 -12.43
C GLN A 10 -14.80 2.86 -13.06
N SER A 11 -13.77 2.35 -13.76
CA SER A 11 -13.78 1.05 -14.41
C SER A 11 -13.13 -0.05 -13.55
N PHE A 12 -12.63 0.25 -12.35
CA PHE A 12 -12.09 -0.80 -11.50
C PHE A 12 -13.23 -1.64 -10.88
N PRO A 13 -13.03 -2.97 -10.80
CA PRO A 13 -14.07 -3.87 -10.34
C PRO A 13 -14.39 -3.67 -8.85
N ARG A 14 -15.64 -3.99 -8.50
CA ARG A 14 -16.07 -4.29 -7.13
C ARG A 14 -16.38 -5.79 -7.09
N PRO A 15 -15.71 -6.60 -6.26
CA PRO A 15 -14.70 -6.24 -5.25
C PRO A 15 -13.36 -5.77 -5.86
N PRO A 16 -12.52 -5.06 -5.07
CA PRO A 16 -11.21 -4.59 -5.52
C PRO A 16 -10.38 -5.71 -6.13
N ALA A 17 -9.77 -5.47 -7.28
CA ALA A 17 -8.93 -6.47 -7.93
C ALA A 17 -7.59 -6.60 -7.20
N LEU A 18 -7.24 -7.84 -6.89
CA LEU A 18 -5.92 -8.23 -6.40
C LEU A 18 -5.13 -8.82 -7.55
N GLN A 19 -4.01 -8.21 -7.91
CA GLN A 19 -3.14 -8.68 -8.98
C GLN A 19 -1.75 -8.97 -8.42
N LYS A 20 -1.26 -10.20 -8.61
CA LYS A 20 0.16 -10.50 -8.37
C LYS A 20 1.01 -9.80 -9.43
N ILE A 21 2.04 -9.10 -8.99
CA ILE A 21 2.94 -8.37 -9.89
C ILE A 21 4.40 -8.73 -9.58
N SER A 22 5.22 -8.69 -10.63
CA SER A 22 6.67 -8.85 -10.54
C SER A 22 7.34 -7.52 -10.89
N ARG A 23 7.37 -6.57 -9.94
CA ARG A 23 7.96 -5.23 -10.13
C ARG A 23 8.92 -4.93 -8.98
N ASP A 24 10.01 -4.20 -9.23
CA ASP A 24 10.95 -3.84 -8.17
C ASP A 24 10.33 -2.74 -7.29
N ILE A 25 9.76 -3.13 -6.17
CA ILE A 25 9.21 -2.21 -5.18
C ILE A 25 10.27 -2.01 -4.11
N ARG A 26 10.70 -0.76 -3.94
CA ARG A 26 11.67 -0.37 -2.92
C ARG A 26 11.09 0.73 -2.05
N ILE A 27 11.21 0.58 -0.74
CA ILE A 27 10.83 1.59 0.23
C ILE A 27 12.10 1.99 0.96
N THR A 28 12.37 3.29 0.99
CA THR A 28 13.53 3.84 1.69
C THR A 28 13.12 4.85 2.75
N PHE A 29 13.95 4.98 3.78
CA PHE A 29 13.87 6.02 4.79
C PHE A 29 15.22 6.75 4.83
N ARG A 30 15.24 8.06 4.58
CA ARG A 30 16.49 8.87 4.55
C ARG A 30 17.60 8.29 3.65
N GLY A 31 17.24 7.57 2.60
CA GLY A 31 18.17 6.90 1.67
C GLY A 31 18.46 5.43 2.01
N ASP A 32 18.16 4.97 3.22
CA ASP A 32 18.35 3.57 3.61
C ASP A 32 17.18 2.71 3.12
N THR A 33 17.48 1.58 2.49
CA THR A 33 16.46 0.64 2.02
C THR A 33 15.89 -0.18 3.17
N ILE A 34 14.64 0.10 3.52
CA ILE A 34 13.93 -0.54 4.64
C ILE A 34 13.06 -1.72 4.19
N ALA A 35 12.64 -1.74 2.92
CA ALA A 35 11.97 -2.86 2.31
C ALA A 35 12.28 -2.90 0.82
N GLN A 36 12.49 -4.09 0.26
CA GLN A 36 12.60 -4.27 -1.18
C GLN A 36 12.10 -5.65 -1.57
N THR A 37 11.22 -5.71 -2.57
CA THR A 37 10.71 -6.97 -3.11
C THR A 37 10.47 -6.85 -4.60
N GLN A 38 10.55 -7.98 -5.30
CA GLN A 38 9.98 -8.13 -6.63
C GLN A 38 8.68 -8.92 -6.63
N ASP A 39 8.38 -9.65 -5.56
CA ASP A 39 7.11 -10.36 -5.38
C ASP A 39 6.20 -9.49 -4.51
N ALA A 40 5.21 -8.86 -5.14
CA ALA A 40 4.23 -8.03 -4.47
C ALA A 40 2.85 -8.22 -5.07
N TYR A 41 1.83 -7.83 -4.31
CA TYR A 41 0.49 -7.70 -4.83
C TYR A 41 0.13 -6.24 -5.03
N TRP A 42 -0.45 -5.95 -6.18
CA TRP A 42 -1.05 -4.68 -6.49
C TRP A 42 -2.56 -4.79 -6.29
N VAL A 43 -3.12 -3.91 -5.47
CA VAL A 43 -4.57 -3.79 -5.28
C VAL A 43 -5.05 -2.50 -5.93
N LEU A 44 -6.02 -2.66 -6.82
CA LEU A 44 -6.74 -1.57 -7.47
C LEU A 44 -7.99 -1.24 -6.64
N GLU A 45 -8.03 -0.07 -6.01
CA GLU A 45 -9.16 0.36 -5.18
C GLU A 45 -9.89 1.55 -5.81
N THR A 46 -11.21 1.43 -6.03
CA THR A 46 -12.09 2.59 -6.25
C THR A 46 -12.45 3.24 -4.92
N HIS A 47 -12.62 4.56 -4.91
CA HIS A 47 -13.05 5.34 -3.74
C HIS A 47 -14.21 4.74 -2.92
N HIS A 48 -14.11 4.95 -1.60
CA HIS A 48 -15.07 4.93 -0.48
C HIS A 48 -16.58 4.71 -0.71
N PRO A 49 -17.27 3.97 0.20
CA PRO A 49 -18.69 4.21 0.51
C PRO A 49 -18.88 5.43 1.43
N PRO A 50 -20.08 6.05 1.50
CA PRO A 50 -20.35 7.23 2.32
C PRO A 50 -20.52 6.82 3.79
N SER A 51 -19.42 6.62 4.53
CA SER A 51 -19.45 6.53 5.99
C SER A 51 -18.09 6.85 6.61
N GLY A 52 -17.84 8.15 6.83
CA GLY A 52 -17.20 8.68 8.04
C GLY A 52 -15.81 8.25 8.51
N PHE A 53 -15.08 7.35 7.85
CA PHE A 53 -13.73 6.93 8.26
C PHE A 53 -12.74 7.04 7.11
N PRO A 54 -11.52 7.56 7.30
CA PRO A 54 -10.56 7.70 6.21
C PRO A 54 -10.05 6.31 5.79
N VAL A 55 -10.36 5.88 4.56
CA VAL A 55 -9.66 4.76 3.94
C VAL A 55 -8.22 5.17 3.81
N MET A 56 -7.40 4.25 4.24
CA MET A 56 -5.99 4.36 4.46
C MET A 56 -5.31 4.55 3.10
N THR A 57 -5.05 5.79 2.69
CA THR A 57 -4.48 6.14 1.38
C THR A 57 -3.25 5.28 1.07
N PRO A 58 -3.33 4.35 0.11
CA PRO A 58 -2.14 3.65 -0.31
C PRO A 58 -1.34 4.47 -1.32
N ILE A 59 -0.13 3.98 -1.60
CA ILE A 59 0.90 4.59 -2.45
C ILE A 59 0.31 5.24 -3.73
N SER A 60 0.23 6.57 -3.74
CA SER A 60 -0.18 7.35 -4.93
C SER A 60 1.05 7.90 -5.64
N PHE A 61 1.21 7.54 -6.92
CA PHE A 61 2.20 8.14 -7.83
C PHE A 61 1.68 9.47 -8.40
N GLY A 62 2.42 10.57 -8.28
CA GLY A 62 2.21 11.81 -9.05
C GLY A 62 3.45 12.16 -9.91
N ARG A 63 3.42 12.76 -11.10
CA ARG A 63 2.41 13.44 -11.93
C ARG A 63 2.83 13.26 -13.39
N ALA A 64 1.88 12.89 -14.25
CA ALA A 64 1.88 13.33 -15.65
C ALA A 64 0.43 13.48 -16.10
N LEU A 65 -0.08 14.71 -16.00
CA LEU A 65 -1.33 15.21 -16.58
C LEU A 65 -2.61 14.45 -16.22
N LEU A 66 -3.16 14.69 -15.03
CA LEU A 66 -4.61 14.72 -14.85
C LEU A 66 -4.98 15.79 -13.83
N SER A 67 -5.81 16.72 -14.31
CA SER A 67 -6.37 17.85 -13.59
C SER A 67 -7.38 17.37 -12.54
N LEU A 68 -7.25 17.87 -11.31
CA LEU A 68 -8.29 18.01 -10.29
C LEU A 68 -9.08 16.74 -9.91
N GLN A 69 -8.50 15.86 -9.09
CA GLN A 69 -9.16 15.09 -8.03
C GLN A 69 -8.08 14.42 -7.16
N PRO A 70 -8.13 14.50 -5.82
CA PRO A 70 -7.10 13.92 -4.95
C PRO A 70 -6.97 12.41 -5.22
N LEU A 71 -5.75 12.00 -5.57
CA LEU A 71 -5.39 10.72 -6.17
C LEU A 71 -5.75 9.53 -5.27
N MET A 72 -6.71 8.73 -5.72
CA MET A 72 -7.17 7.48 -5.11
C MET A 72 -6.73 6.29 -5.95
N GLY A 73 -6.21 5.22 -5.32
CA GLY A 73 -6.59 3.87 -5.76
C GLY A 73 -5.53 2.83 -6.12
N THR A 74 -4.27 2.94 -5.66
CA THR A 74 -3.29 1.85 -5.87
C THR A 74 -2.51 1.50 -4.61
N ALA A 75 -2.67 0.27 -4.10
CA ALA A 75 -1.89 -0.24 -2.97
C ALA A 75 -0.93 -1.35 -3.38
N TYR A 76 0.27 -1.32 -2.82
CA TYR A 76 1.24 -2.39 -2.97
C TYR A 76 1.40 -3.09 -1.63
N TYR A 77 1.19 -4.40 -1.64
CA TYR A 77 1.37 -5.28 -0.50
C TYR A 77 2.67 -6.05 -0.73
N LEU A 78 3.62 -5.88 0.19
CA LEU A 78 4.91 -6.52 0.18
C LEU A 78 4.92 -7.67 1.21
N PRO A 79 5.60 -8.79 0.94
CA PRO A 79 5.72 -9.87 1.91
C PRO A 79 6.48 -9.38 3.13
N ARG A 80 6.05 -9.78 4.33
CA ARG A 80 6.66 -9.35 5.59
C ARG A 80 8.16 -9.67 5.67
N THR A 81 8.59 -10.76 5.05
CA THR A 81 10.00 -11.18 4.95
C THR A 81 10.89 -10.21 4.17
N SER A 82 10.31 -9.37 3.31
CA SER A 82 11.05 -8.35 2.55
C SER A 82 11.32 -7.06 3.32
N VAL A 83 10.67 -6.89 4.48
CA VAL A 83 10.80 -5.70 5.33
C VAL A 83 11.90 -5.94 6.36
N LYS A 84 12.91 -5.07 6.37
CA LYS A 84 14.08 -5.14 7.24
C LYS A 84 13.88 -4.47 8.60
N LEU A 85 12.74 -3.80 8.79
CA LEU A 85 12.42 -3.08 10.02
C LEU A 85 11.75 -3.99 11.05
N ALA A 86 12.07 -3.76 12.32
CA ALA A 86 11.30 -4.32 13.42
C ALA A 86 9.94 -3.61 13.48
N LEU A 87 8.87 -4.38 13.30
CA LEU A 87 7.50 -3.90 13.33
C LEU A 87 6.79 -4.43 14.56
N THR A 88 6.21 -3.54 15.35
CA THR A 88 5.39 -3.90 16.52
C THR A 88 3.92 -3.60 16.20
N PRO A 89 2.98 -4.52 16.41
CA PRO A 89 1.57 -4.24 16.20
C PRO A 89 1.10 -3.18 17.20
N THR A 90 0.36 -2.19 16.73
CA THR A 90 -0.28 -1.20 17.60
C THR A 90 -1.69 -1.68 18.00
N GLY A 91 -2.31 -0.99 18.96
CA GLY A 91 -3.72 -1.23 19.30
C GLY A 91 -4.71 -0.78 18.23
N ARG A 92 -4.25 -0.11 17.16
CA ARG A 92 -5.13 0.46 16.13
C ARG A 92 -5.51 -0.60 15.11
N ARG A 93 -6.81 -0.72 14.87
CA ARG A 93 -7.39 -1.58 13.83
C ARG A 93 -8.46 -0.82 13.06
N THR A 94 -8.60 -1.11 11.77
CA THR A 94 -9.69 -0.60 10.94
C THR A 94 -10.36 -1.73 10.18
N GLY A 95 -11.68 -1.70 10.08
CA GLY A 95 -12.46 -2.70 9.36
C GLY A 95 -12.70 -2.26 7.92
N CYS A 96 -12.54 -3.19 6.98
CA CYS A 96 -12.95 -3.07 5.58
C CYS A 96 -13.96 -4.19 5.28
N GLU A 97 -15.12 -3.83 4.73
CA GLU A 97 -16.18 -4.79 4.37
C GLU A 97 -15.70 -5.84 3.33
N TRP A 98 -14.72 -5.48 2.50
CA TRP A 98 -14.20 -6.36 1.46
C TRP A 98 -12.98 -7.17 1.91
N LYS A 99 -12.08 -6.55 2.67
CA LYS A 99 -10.75 -7.09 2.99
C LYS A 99 -10.61 -7.63 4.39
N GLY A 100 -11.55 -7.34 5.30
CA GLY A 100 -11.46 -7.71 6.71
C GLY A 100 -10.77 -6.63 7.54
N THR A 101 -10.10 -7.02 8.62
CA THR A 101 -9.51 -6.09 9.59
C THR A 101 -8.05 -5.78 9.28
N ALA A 102 -7.74 -4.52 9.03
CA ALA A 102 -6.37 -4.02 8.94
C ALA A 102 -5.79 -3.81 10.35
N THR A 103 -4.64 -4.41 10.62
CA THR A 103 -3.83 -4.21 11.83
C THR A 103 -2.71 -3.24 11.51
N TYR A 104 -2.54 -2.21 12.34
CA TYR A 104 -1.52 -1.19 12.14
C TYR A 104 -0.25 -1.56 12.90
N TYR A 105 0.89 -1.12 12.38
CA TYR A 105 2.19 -1.36 12.97
C TYR A 105 2.92 -0.04 13.24
N GLU A 106 3.77 -0.07 14.25
CA GLU A 106 4.83 0.90 14.46
C GLU A 106 6.17 0.32 14.01
N ALA A 107 6.96 1.14 13.30
CA ALA A 107 8.30 0.81 12.88
C ALA A 107 9.32 1.58 13.72
N LYS A 108 10.29 0.85 14.27
CA LYS A 108 11.47 1.46 14.90
C LYS A 108 12.59 1.58 13.87
N LEU A 109 13.06 2.81 13.65
CA LEU A 109 14.10 3.13 12.69
C LEU A 109 15.46 3.17 13.37
N GLY A 110 16.53 2.99 12.58
CA GLY A 110 17.90 2.89 13.09
C GLY A 110 18.41 4.15 13.79
N ASP A 111 17.78 5.30 13.54
CA ASP A 111 18.09 6.58 14.18
C ASP A 111 17.30 6.84 15.49
N GLY A 112 16.54 5.84 15.95
CA GLY A 112 15.65 5.95 17.12
C GLY A 112 14.28 6.54 16.80
N THR A 113 14.02 6.98 15.57
CA THR A 113 12.70 7.47 15.16
C THR A 113 11.69 6.31 15.17
N THR A 114 10.54 6.52 15.82
CA THR A 114 9.43 5.56 15.78
C THR A 114 8.32 6.11 14.90
N VAL A 115 7.91 5.36 13.88
CA VAL A 115 6.84 5.72 12.97
C VAL A 115 5.65 4.81 13.21
N ALA A 116 4.64 5.33 13.91
CA ALA A 116 3.43 4.60 14.23
C ALA A 116 2.33 4.80 13.17
N ASN A 117 1.50 3.77 13.00
CA ASN A 117 0.27 3.81 12.21
C ASN A 117 0.46 4.21 10.73
N ARG A 118 1.67 4.02 10.19
CA ARG A 118 1.98 4.28 8.77
C ARG A 118 2.15 3.01 7.94
N ILE A 119 2.04 1.86 8.59
CA ILE A 119 2.19 0.53 8.00
C ILE A 119 1.00 -0.30 8.49
N TRP A 120 0.41 -1.10 7.63
CA TRP A 120 -0.68 -1.99 7.97
C TRP A 120 -0.56 -3.34 7.28
N SER A 121 -1.21 -4.35 7.85
CA SER A 121 -1.36 -5.69 7.29
C SER A 121 -2.78 -6.19 7.53
N TYR A 122 -3.26 -7.03 6.62
CA TYR A 122 -4.44 -7.86 6.86
C TYR A 122 -3.97 -9.22 7.36
N GLU A 123 -4.00 -9.43 8.68
CA GLU A 123 -3.57 -10.69 9.31
C GLU A 123 -4.61 -11.81 9.17
N ALA A 124 -5.88 -11.42 9.03
CA ALA A 124 -7.03 -12.30 8.80
C ALA A 124 -7.94 -11.66 7.72
N PRO A 125 -7.52 -11.67 6.44
CA PRO A 125 -8.33 -11.14 5.35
C PRO A 125 -9.54 -12.04 5.05
N THR A 126 -10.47 -11.52 4.24
CA THR A 126 -11.54 -12.35 3.65
C THR A 126 -10.96 -13.31 2.60
N PRO A 127 -11.67 -14.40 2.22
CA PRO A 127 -11.16 -15.41 1.29
C PRO A 127 -10.66 -14.85 -0.06
N ALA A 128 -11.30 -13.79 -0.57
CA ALA A 128 -10.89 -13.14 -1.82
C ALA A 128 -9.52 -12.42 -1.73
N PHE A 129 -9.08 -12.07 -0.52
CA PHE A 129 -7.82 -11.39 -0.23
C PHE A 129 -6.86 -12.25 0.61
N GLU A 130 -7.12 -13.56 0.75
CA GLU A 130 -6.20 -14.50 1.42
C GLU A 130 -4.75 -14.43 0.89
N PRO A 131 -4.48 -14.19 -0.42
CA PRO A 131 -3.11 -14.13 -0.90
C PRO A 131 -2.26 -12.97 -0.35
N ILE A 132 -2.87 -11.91 0.21
CA ILE A 132 -2.17 -10.81 0.89
C ILE A 132 -2.14 -10.96 2.41
N ARG A 133 -2.53 -12.13 2.93
CA ARG A 133 -2.51 -12.39 4.37
C ARG A 133 -1.10 -12.19 4.93
N GLY A 134 -0.99 -11.33 5.94
CA GLY A 134 0.28 -11.00 6.57
C GLY A 134 1.22 -10.13 5.72
N TYR A 135 0.83 -9.74 4.52
CA TYR A 135 1.57 -8.78 3.70
C TYR A 135 1.37 -7.36 4.23
N LEU A 136 2.41 -6.54 4.07
CA LEU A 136 2.45 -5.18 4.59
C LEU A 136 2.28 -4.16 3.47
N SER A 137 1.49 -3.13 3.74
CA SER A 137 1.37 -1.94 2.92
C SER A 137 1.82 -0.71 3.71
N PHE A 138 2.35 0.27 2.99
CA PHE A 138 2.93 1.50 3.53
C PHE A 138 2.20 2.70 2.95
N TYR A 139 2.00 3.75 3.74
CA TYR A 139 1.56 5.03 3.17
C TYR A 139 2.68 5.63 2.33
N ALA A 140 2.38 6.09 1.10
CA ALA A 140 3.33 6.92 0.39
C ALA A 140 3.46 8.30 1.04
N GLY A 141 4.66 8.84 0.94
CA GLY A 141 5.02 10.15 1.47
C GLY A 141 5.71 10.07 2.84
N PRO A 142 6.05 11.23 3.41
CA PRO A 142 6.92 11.30 4.56
C PRO A 142 6.44 10.41 5.73
N PRO A 143 7.34 9.64 6.35
CA PRO A 143 8.80 9.67 6.20
C PRO A 143 9.37 8.72 5.13
N TRP A 144 8.52 8.05 4.35
CA TRP A 144 8.94 7.03 3.40
C TRP A 144 9.09 7.58 1.98
N ASP A 145 10.12 7.12 1.29
CA ASP A 145 10.24 7.26 -0.16
C ASP A 145 9.96 5.90 -0.80
N CYS A 146 8.86 5.80 -1.55
CA CYS A 146 8.46 4.58 -2.23
C CYS A 146 8.85 4.64 -3.71
N PHE A 147 9.46 3.57 -4.21
CA PHE A 147 9.88 3.42 -5.58
C PHE A 147 9.25 2.16 -6.18
N VAL A 148 8.84 2.25 -7.46
CA VAL A 148 8.44 1.09 -8.27
C VAL A 148 9.21 1.15 -9.58
N ASP A 149 9.96 0.09 -9.88
CA ASP A 149 10.90 0.00 -11.00
C ASP A 149 11.85 1.21 -11.07
N GLY A 150 12.36 1.63 -9.91
CA GLY A 150 13.27 2.77 -9.76
C GLY A 150 12.61 4.15 -9.88
N ARG A 151 11.30 4.26 -10.10
CA ARG A 151 10.57 5.54 -10.13
C ARG A 151 9.94 5.84 -8.78
N LYS A 152 10.18 7.04 -8.26
CA LYS A 152 9.58 7.52 -7.01
C LYS A 152 8.09 7.85 -7.18
N GLY A 153 7.28 7.50 -6.19
CA GLY A 153 5.86 7.83 -6.06
C GLY A 153 5.59 9.25 -5.61
#